data_AF-A0A2N2ITY1-F1
#
_entry.id   AF-A0A2N2ITY1-F1
#
_cell.length_a   1.000
_cell.length_b   1.000
_cell.length_c   1.000
_cell.angle_alpha   90.00
_cell.angle_beta   90.00
_cell.angle_gamma   90.00
#
_symmetry.space_group_name_H-M   'P 1'
#
loop_
_entity.id
_entity.type
_entity.pdbx_description
1 polymer ?
#
loop_
_entity_poly.entity_id
_entity_poly.type
_entity_poly.pdbx_seq_one_letter_code
_entity_poly.pdbx_strand_id
1 'polypeptide(L)'
;GGKILNLLDLSDVYMTFFLPTAAGGRVAIGSEARLVLDAAPEYVIPATISFVADVAQFTPKTVETASERQKLMFRVKAQIAPELLKKHIHHVKTGLPGMAYVRLDPQREWPAALQVRLPQ
;
A
#
# COMPACT_ATOMS: atom_id res chain seq x y z
N GLY A 1 -4.68 28.83 -24.55
CA GLY A 1 -4.48 27.44 -24.11
C GLY A 1 -3.73 27.44 -22.79
N GLY A 2 -4.43 27.17 -21.69
CA GLY A 2 -3.87 27.28 -20.35
C GLY A 2 -2.93 26.10 -20.03
N LYS A 3 -1.74 26.40 -19.50
CA LYS A 3 -0.85 25.39 -18.92
C LYS A 3 -1.52 24.85 -17.66
N ILE A 4 -1.95 23.59 -17.70
CA ILE A 4 -2.45 22.87 -16.53
C ILE A 4 -1.22 22.47 -15.72
N LEU A 5 -0.89 23.24 -14.69
CA LEU A 5 0.15 22.87 -13.74
C LEU A 5 -0.44 21.82 -12.81
N ASN A 6 0.00 20.56 -12.94
CA ASN A 6 -0.29 19.54 -11.95
C ASN A 6 0.76 19.63 -10.86
N LEU A 7 0.41 20.21 -9.70
CA LEU A 7 1.29 20.26 -8.55
C LEU A 7 1.25 18.90 -7.83
N LEU A 8 2.23 18.06 -8.13
CA LEU A 8 2.40 16.79 -7.43
C LEU A 8 3.08 17.04 -6.09
N ASP A 9 2.37 16.78 -4.99
CA ASP A 9 2.98 16.83 -3.66
C ASP A 9 3.72 15.52 -3.39
N LEU A 10 5.05 15.57 -3.51
CA LEU A 10 5.94 14.43 -3.21
C LEU A 10 6.14 14.21 -1.71
N SER A 11 5.54 15.04 -0.86
CA SER A 11 5.57 14.90 0.60
C SER A 11 4.50 13.93 1.12
N ASP A 12 3.47 13.65 0.32
CA ASP A 12 2.38 12.73 0.64
C ASP A 12 2.24 11.64 -0.44
N VAL A 13 3.13 10.66 -0.37
CA VAL A 13 3.12 9.51 -1.29
C VAL A 13 2.56 8.28 -0.59
N TYR A 14 1.54 7.69 -1.20
CA TYR A 14 0.92 6.46 -0.75
C TYR A 14 0.66 5.50 -1.91
N MET A 15 0.70 4.21 -1.61
CA MET A 15 0.24 3.15 -2.50
C MET A 15 -1.17 2.74 -2.12
N THR A 16 -2.08 2.71 -3.10
CA THR A 16 -3.42 2.12 -2.92
C THR A 16 -3.40 0.67 -3.40
N PHE A 17 -3.92 -0.24 -2.60
CA PHE A 17 -4.10 -1.65 -2.95
C PHE A 17 -5.38 -2.19 -2.32
N PHE A 18 -5.69 -3.46 -2.62
CA PHE A 18 -6.93 -4.09 -2.20
C PHE A 18 -6.66 -5.39 -1.44
N LEU A 19 -7.36 -5.57 -0.33
CA LEU A 19 -7.31 -6.79 0.47
C LEU A 19 -8.68 -7.47 0.53
N PRO A 20 -8.75 -8.81 0.54
CA PRO A 20 -10.00 -9.52 0.78
C PRO A 20 -10.49 -9.27 2.21
N THR A 21 -11.79 -9.39 2.46
CA THR A 21 -12.44 -9.16 3.77
C THR A 21 -11.68 -9.76 4.96
N ALA A 22 -11.23 -11.01 4.84
CA ALA A 22 -10.56 -11.72 5.92
C ALA A 22 -9.22 -11.06 6.33
N ALA A 23 -8.52 -10.44 5.38
CA ALA A 23 -7.31 -9.69 5.63
C ALA A 23 -7.64 -8.23 5.99
N GLY A 24 -8.55 -7.58 5.25
CA GLY A 24 -8.97 -6.19 5.49
C GLY A 24 -9.47 -5.96 6.92
N GLY A 25 -10.26 -6.88 7.48
CA GLY A 25 -10.75 -6.79 8.85
C GLY A 25 -9.69 -7.02 9.94
N ARG A 26 -8.51 -7.54 9.59
CA ARG A 26 -7.38 -7.73 10.52
C ARG A 26 -6.36 -6.60 10.46
N VAL A 27 -6.35 -5.82 9.37
CA VAL A 27 -5.41 -4.73 9.19
C VAL A 27 -5.92 -3.51 9.95
N ALA A 28 -5.16 -3.08 10.95
CA ALA A 28 -5.39 -1.83 11.65
C ALA A 28 -4.68 -0.66 10.96
N ILE A 29 -5.24 0.54 11.06
CA ILE A 29 -4.50 1.78 10.76
C ILE A 29 -3.28 1.85 11.70
N GLY A 30 -2.13 2.24 11.15
CA GLY A 30 -0.84 2.19 11.86
C GLY A 30 -0.07 0.89 11.68
N SER A 31 -0.65 -0.14 11.06
CA SER A 31 0.07 -1.39 10.80
C SER A 31 1.25 -1.17 9.86
N GLU A 32 2.34 -1.90 10.10
CA GLU A 32 3.51 -1.85 9.22
C GLU A 32 3.23 -2.53 7.87
N ALA A 33 3.76 -1.93 6.81
CA ALA A 33 3.74 -2.46 5.47
C ALA A 33 5.11 -2.32 4.79
N ARG A 34 5.33 -3.17 3.78
CA ARG A 34 6.50 -3.14 2.90
C ARG A 34 6.02 -3.00 1.48
N LEU A 35 6.57 -2.02 0.77
CA LEU A 35 6.28 -1.80 -0.64
C LEU A 35 7.49 -2.23 -1.46
N VAL A 36 7.25 -3.02 -2.50
CA VAL A 36 8.24 -3.43 -3.49
C VAL A 36 7.71 -2.97 -4.84
N LEU A 37 8.45 -2.11 -5.53
CA LEU A 37 8.02 -1.54 -6.80
C LEU A 37 8.54 -2.42 -7.94
N ASP A 38 7.73 -2.65 -8.98
CA ASP A 38 8.12 -3.51 -10.10
C ASP A 38 9.34 -2.96 -10.86
N ALA A 39 9.48 -1.63 -10.88
CA ALA A 39 10.60 -0.94 -11.50
C ALA A 39 11.91 -1.01 -10.69
N ALA A 40 11.84 -1.42 -9.42
CA ALA A 40 13.00 -1.51 -8.53
C ALA A 40 12.77 -2.60 -7.46
N PRO A 41 12.71 -3.88 -7.87
CA PRO A 41 12.34 -4.99 -7.00
C PRO A 41 13.37 -5.30 -5.92
N GLU A 42 14.60 -4.80 -6.05
CA GLU A 42 15.64 -4.91 -5.03
C GLU A 42 15.36 -4.05 -3.77
N TYR A 43 14.53 -3.02 -3.89
CA TYR A 43 14.21 -2.12 -2.80
C TYR A 43 12.93 -2.52 -2.09
N VAL A 44 12.99 -2.42 -0.77
CA VAL A 44 11.88 -2.69 0.14
C VAL A 44 11.63 -1.43 0.95
N ILE A 45 10.59 -0.71 0.57
CA ILE A 45 10.26 0.60 1.13
C ILE A 45 9.37 0.40 2.37
N PRO A 46 9.75 0.92 3.55
CA PRO A 46 8.90 0.90 4.72
C PRO A 46 7.71 1.83 4.52
N ALA A 47 6.51 1.35 4.84
CA ALA A 47 5.29 2.13 4.80
C ALA A 47 4.40 1.78 5.99
N THR A 48 3.40 2.62 6.26
CA THR A 48 2.42 2.42 7.31
C THR A 48 1.03 2.50 6.72
N ILE A 49 0.12 1.65 7.17
CA ILE A 49 -1.28 1.71 6.74
C ILE A 49 -1.91 2.99 7.27
N SER A 50 -2.29 3.91 6.38
CA SER A 50 -2.90 5.19 6.73
C SER A 50 -4.43 5.18 6.58
N PHE A 51 -4.96 4.24 5.80
CA PHE A 51 -6.39 4.15 5.55
C PHE A 51 -6.82 2.72 5.21
N VAL A 52 -7.96 2.31 5.75
CA VAL A 52 -8.68 1.09 5.39
C VAL A 52 -10.13 1.51 5.15
N ALA A 53 -10.70 1.16 3.99
CA ALA A 53 -12.09 1.45 3.71
C ALA A 53 -13.01 0.70 4.67
N ASP A 54 -14.05 1.35 5.17
CA ASP A 54 -15.07 0.71 6.02
C ASP A 54 -16.04 -0.16 5.20
N VAL A 55 -16.18 0.15 3.91
CA VAL A 55 -17.06 -0.55 2.96
C VAL A 55 -16.23 -1.19 1.85
N ALA A 56 -16.58 -2.42 1.47
CA ALA A 56 -15.99 -3.10 0.33
C ALA A 56 -16.24 -2.31 -0.97
N GLN A 57 -15.18 -2.01 -1.72
CA GLN A 57 -15.26 -1.21 -2.95
C GLN A 57 -15.60 -2.04 -4.19
N PHE A 58 -15.55 -3.37 -4.08
CA PHE A 58 -16.01 -4.28 -5.11
C PHE A 58 -17.06 -5.21 -4.51
N THR A 59 -18.30 -5.08 -4.96
CA THR A 59 -19.40 -5.99 -4.65
C THR A 59 -19.67 -6.84 -5.90
N PRO A 60 -19.40 -8.15 -5.89
CA PRO A 60 -19.79 -8.99 -7.01
C PRO A 60 -21.31 -8.93 -7.19
N LYS A 61 -21.78 -8.98 -8.45
CA LYS A 61 -23.21 -8.84 -8.79
C LYS A 61 -24.11 -9.92 -8.16
N THR A 62 -23.52 -11.01 -7.66
CA THR A 62 -24.24 -12.14 -7.07
C THR A 62 -23.51 -12.60 -5.81
N VAL A 63 -24.12 -12.43 -4.64
CA VAL A 63 -23.56 -12.81 -3.33
C VAL A 63 -24.34 -13.98 -2.72
N GLU A 64 -24.53 -15.05 -3.48
CA GLU A 64 -25.33 -16.22 -3.06
C GLU A 64 -24.53 -17.26 -2.25
N THR A 65 -23.19 -17.29 -2.38
CA THR A 65 -22.35 -18.26 -1.66
C THR A 65 -21.32 -17.58 -0.76
N ALA A 66 -20.92 -18.25 0.31
CA ALA A 66 -19.86 -17.78 1.22
C ALA A 66 -18.54 -17.46 0.49
N SER A 67 -18.28 -18.13 -0.64
CA SER A 67 -17.14 -17.89 -1.51
C SER A 67 -17.23 -16.56 -2.29
N GLU A 68 -18.43 -16.10 -2.64
CA GLU A 68 -18.64 -14.81 -3.32
C GLU A 68 -18.42 -13.63 -2.36
N ARG A 69 -18.77 -13.77 -1.07
CA ARG A 69 -18.46 -12.76 -0.03
C ARG A 69 -16.96 -12.62 0.24
N GLN A 70 -16.16 -13.65 -0.03
CA GLN A 70 -14.69 -13.58 0.06
C GLN A 70 -14.07 -12.73 -1.05
N LYS A 71 -14.82 -12.44 -2.14
CA LYS A 71 -14.40 -11.53 -3.22
C LYS A 71 -14.61 -10.05 -2.89
N LEU A 72 -15.18 -9.72 -1.73
CA LEU A 72 -15.27 -8.33 -1.29
C LEU A 72 -13.86 -7.80 -1.04
N MET A 73 -13.50 -6.78 -1.81
CA MET A 73 -12.19 -6.15 -1.78
C MET A 73 -12.26 -4.82 -1.06
N PHE A 74 -11.44 -4.67 -0.03
CA PHE A 74 -11.33 -3.46 0.77
C PHE A 74 -10.15 -2.65 0.30
N ARG A 75 -10.38 -1.37 0.01
CA ARG A 75 -9.32 -0.45 -0.38
C ARG A 75 -8.47 -0.11 0.85
N VAL A 76 -7.16 -0.25 0.71
CA VAL A 76 -6.18 0.10 1.73
C VAL A 76 -5.18 1.08 1.13
N LYS A 77 -4.70 2.03 1.94
CA LYS A 77 -3.59 2.90 1.59
C LYS A 77 -2.42 2.65 2.54
N ALA A 78 -1.24 2.42 1.97
CA ALA A 78 0.02 2.41 2.69
C ALA A 78 0.79 3.69 2.34
N GLN A 79 1.10 4.48 3.34
CA GLN A 79 1.79 5.76 3.21
C GLN A 79 3.28 5.60 3.53
N ILE A 80 4.12 6.22 2.72
CA ILE A 80 5.56 6.28 2.94
C ILE A 80 5.84 7.45 3.87
N ALA A 81 6.73 7.28 4.85
CA ALA A 81 7.09 8.34 5.78
C ALA A 81 7.61 9.59 5.03
N PRO A 82 7.11 10.81 5.33
CA PRO A 82 7.56 12.03 4.67
C PRO A 82 9.07 12.26 4.77
N GLU A 83 9.67 11.90 5.90
CA GLU A 83 11.12 12.00 6.12
C GLU A 83 11.92 11.10 5.15
N LEU A 84 11.37 9.95 4.77
CA LEU A 84 11.99 9.07 3.79
C LEU A 84 11.87 9.63 2.38
N LEU A 85 10.71 10.21 2.05
CA LEU A 85 10.44 10.85 0.76
C LEU A 85 11.36 12.05 0.53
N LYS A 86 11.56 12.90 1.55
CA LYS A 86 12.50 14.04 1.50
C LYS A 86 13.93 13.58 1.18
N LYS A 87 14.39 12.49 1.81
CA LYS A 87 15.75 11.94 1.59
C LYS A 87 15.95 11.38 0.18
N HIS A 88 14.90 10.82 -0.42
CA HIS A 88 15.00 10.12 -1.71
C HIS A 88 14.16 10.79 -2.80
N ILE A 89 13.91 12.10 -2.70
CA ILE A 89 12.93 12.80 -3.54
C ILE A 89 13.19 12.64 -5.04
N HIS A 90 14.46 12.52 -5.45
CA HIS A 90 14.88 12.29 -6.82
C HIS A 90 14.53 10.90 -7.37
N HIS A 91 14.32 9.92 -6.48
CA HIS A 91 13.95 8.54 -6.81
C HIS A 91 12.43 8.30 -6.71
N VAL A 92 11.68 9.23 -6.13
CA VAL A 92 10.22 9.11 -5.99
C VAL A 92 9.57 9.29 -7.36
N LYS A 93 8.98 8.21 -7.87
CA LYS A 93 8.14 8.21 -9.07
C LYS A 93 6.75 7.72 -8.72
N THR A 94 5.75 8.58 -8.86
CA THR A 94 4.34 8.24 -8.62
C THR A 94 3.76 7.46 -9.79
N GLY A 95 2.81 6.56 -9.51
CA GLY A 95 2.14 5.75 -10.54
C GLY A 95 2.88 4.46 -10.90
N LEU A 96 3.96 4.11 -10.21
CA LEU A 96 4.63 2.84 -10.37
C LEU A 96 3.77 1.69 -9.80
N PRO A 97 3.56 0.60 -10.57
CA PRO A 97 2.98 -0.61 -10.03
C PRO A 97 3.98 -1.31 -9.10
N GLY A 98 3.45 -2.16 -8.21
CA GLY A 98 4.24 -2.89 -7.25
C GLY A 98 3.38 -3.79 -6.37
N MET A 99 4.05 -4.44 -5.42
CA MET A 99 3.44 -5.30 -4.42
C MET A 99 3.51 -4.65 -3.04
N ALA A 100 2.40 -4.72 -2.31
CA ALA A 100 2.30 -4.31 -0.92
C ALA A 100 2.16 -5.53 -0.01
N TYR A 101 3.07 -5.66 0.96
CA TYR A 101 3.01 -6.67 2.00
C TYR A 101 2.60 -6.00 3.30
N VAL A 102 1.57 -6.51 3.96
CA VAL A 102 1.06 -5.95 5.22
C VAL A 102 1.35 -6.90 6.36
N ARG A 103 1.87 -6.38 7.47
CA ARG A 103 2.09 -7.20 8.66
C ARG A 103 0.77 -7.37 9.41
N LEU A 104 0.19 -8.56 9.29
CA LEU A 104 -1.05 -8.93 9.99
C LEU A 104 -0.83 -9.31 11.45
N ASP A 105 0.37 -9.80 11.78
CA ASP A 105 0.75 -10.17 13.15
C ASP A 105 1.94 -9.32 13.60
N PRO A 106 1.75 -8.40 14.56
CA PRO A 106 2.82 -7.52 15.02
C PRO A 106 3.94 -8.24 15.75
N GLN A 107 3.71 -9.45 16.26
CA GLN A 107 4.74 -10.26 16.95
C GLN A 107 5.67 -10.98 15.96
N ARG A 108 5.29 -11.06 14.68
CA ARG A 108 6.06 -11.77 13.67
C ARG A 108 7.04 -10.84 12.96
N GLU A 109 8.31 -11.19 12.99
CA GLU A 109 9.33 -10.46 12.24
C GLU A 109 9.15 -10.58 10.73
N TRP A 110 9.63 -9.57 10.01
CA TRP A 110 9.64 -9.59 8.55
C TRP A 110 10.63 -10.65 8.04
N PRO A 111 10.26 -11.47 7.04
CA PRO A 111 11.19 -12.40 6.41
C PRO A 111 12.34 -11.63 5.77
N ALA A 112 13.50 -12.28 5.60
CA ALA A 112 14.72 -11.65 5.07
C ALA A 112 14.53 -10.91 3.72
N ALA A 113 13.62 -11.40 2.89
CA ALA A 113 13.26 -10.78 1.60
C ALA A 113 12.50 -9.45 1.74
N LEU A 114 11.83 -9.21 2.87
CA LEU A 114 11.03 -8.02 3.16
C LEU A 114 11.67 -7.12 4.23
N GLN A 115 12.95 -7.32 4.50
CA GLN A 115 13.75 -6.39 5.30
C GLN A 115 13.98 -5.10 4.50
N VAL A 116 13.99 -3.95 5.18
CA VAL A 116 14.12 -2.64 4.54
C VAL A 116 15.41 -2.56 3.74
N ARG A 117 15.28 -2.16 2.47
CA ARG A 117 16.39 -1.92 1.55
C ARG A 117 16.06 -0.67 0.77
N LEU A 118 16.82 0.40 1.01
CA LEU A 118 16.61 1.71 0.40
C LEU A 118 17.77 2.01 -0.55
N PRO A 119 17.52 2.77 -1.64
CA PRO A 119 18.60 3.30 -2.46
C PRO A 119 19.49 4.23 -1.62
N GLN A 120 20.79 4.27 -1.92
CA GLN A 120 21.73 5.19 -1.28
C GLN A 120 21.61 6.62 -1.83
#